data_AF-A0A024EF09-F1
#
_entry.id   AF-A0A024EF09-F1
#
_cell.length_a   1.000
_cell.length_b   1.000
_cell.length_c   1.000
_cell.angle_alpha   90.00
_cell.angle_beta   90.00
_cell.angle_gamma   90.00
#
_symmetry.space_group_name_H-M   'P 1'
#
loop_
_entity.id
_entity.type
_entity.pdbx_description
1 polymer ?
#
loop_
_entity_poly.entity_id
_entity_poly.type
_entity_poly.pdbx_seq_one_letter_code
_entity_poly.pdbx_strand_id
1 'polypeptide(L)'
;MRNQLRTHTRKIRYGDIAAERALESLVPGRTTVEAVERGCSLMLRGFVLTQLEMARSYWGEDFAVFLTGGDATLVSEIVPDARLVPDLVFVGLAMACPLS
;
A
#
# COMPACT_ATOMS: atom_id res chain seq x y z
N MET A 1 6.43 -0.63 7.31
CA MET A 1 6.69 -1.93 7.97
C MET A 1 8.16 -2.34 7.92
N ARG A 2 8.80 -2.40 6.73
CA ARG A 2 10.23 -2.76 6.53
C ARG A 2 11.21 -2.16 7.56
N ASN A 3 11.10 -0.87 7.85
CA ASN A 3 11.96 -0.20 8.82
C ASN A 3 11.86 -0.81 10.23
N GLN A 4 10.66 -1.19 10.68
CA GLN A 4 10.47 -1.81 11.99
C GLN A 4 11.14 -3.19 12.05
N LEU A 5 11.02 -3.99 10.99
CA LEU A 5 11.69 -5.29 10.91
C LEU A 5 13.22 -5.14 10.90
N ARG A 6 13.75 -4.13 10.20
CA ARG A 6 15.19 -3.82 10.18
C ARG A 6 15.70 -3.35 11.55
N THR A 7 14.96 -2.52 12.28
CA THR A 7 15.42 -1.98 13.57
C THR A 7 15.41 -3.04 14.66
N HIS A 8 14.43 -3.95 14.64
CA HIS A 8 14.22 -4.92 15.72
C HIS A 8 14.91 -6.28 15.52
N THR A 9 15.49 -6.55 14.35
CA THR A 9 16.29 -7.76 14.17
C THR A 9 17.55 -7.53 13.34
N ARG A 10 18.68 -8.00 13.87
CA ARG A 10 19.99 -7.87 13.20
C ARG A 10 20.08 -8.70 11.91
N LYS A 11 19.24 -9.72 11.75
CA LYS A 11 19.23 -10.65 10.61
C LYS A 11 18.52 -10.11 9.36
N ILE A 12 17.75 -9.03 9.46
CA ILE A 12 17.08 -8.40 8.32
C ILE A 12 17.96 -7.24 7.83
N ARG A 13 18.89 -7.56 6.94
CA ARG A 13 19.85 -6.64 6.31
C ARG A 13 20.05 -7.03 4.85
N TYR A 14 19.73 -6.13 3.94
CA TYR A 14 19.92 -6.24 2.49
C TYR A 14 19.82 -4.84 1.86
N GLY A 15 20.43 -4.65 0.70
CA GLY A 15 20.43 -3.37 -0.02
C GLY A 15 19.11 -3.08 -0.75
N ASP A 16 18.93 -1.84 -1.18
CA ASP A 16 17.66 -1.39 -1.79
C ASP A 16 17.41 -2.00 -3.17
N ILE A 17 18.45 -2.21 -3.99
CA ILE A 17 18.34 -2.93 -5.27
C ILE A 17 17.78 -4.35 -5.06
N ALA A 18 18.22 -5.04 -4.00
CA ALA A 18 17.72 -6.38 -3.68
C ALA A 18 16.26 -6.33 -3.21
N ALA A 19 15.86 -5.24 -2.54
CA ALA A 19 14.48 -5.04 -2.10
C ALA A 19 13.53 -4.79 -3.28
N GLU A 20 13.94 -3.96 -4.25
CA GLU A 20 13.17 -3.69 -5.47
C GLU A 20 12.97 -4.97 -6.30
N ARG A 21 14.06 -5.71 -6.57
CA ARG A 21 13.99 -6.97 -7.32
C ARG A 21 13.12 -8.03 -6.65
N ALA A 22 13.09 -8.04 -5.31
CA ALA A 22 12.27 -9.00 -4.57
C ALA A 22 10.77 -8.87 -4.86
N LEU A 23 10.31 -7.70 -5.33
CA LEU A 23 8.90 -7.42 -5.63
C LEU A 23 8.48 -7.79 -7.07
N GLU A 24 9.40 -8.25 -7.93
CA GLU A 24 9.07 -8.74 -9.29
C GLU A 24 8.11 -9.95 -9.28
N SER A 25 7.97 -10.62 -8.14
CA SER A 25 7.03 -11.73 -7.92
C SER A 25 6.48 -11.68 -6.51
N LEU A 26 5.27 -12.22 -6.30
CA LEU A 26 4.64 -12.34 -4.98
C LEU A 26 4.50 -13.79 -4.50
N VAL A 27 5.19 -14.74 -5.13
CA VAL A 27 5.24 -16.14 -4.65
C VAL A 27 6.09 -16.26 -3.38
N PRO A 28 5.93 -17.34 -2.58
CA PRO A 28 6.72 -17.54 -1.36
C PRO A 28 8.22 -17.34 -1.57
N GLY A 29 8.82 -16.48 -0.73
CA GLY A 29 10.24 -16.14 -0.79
C GLY A 29 11.14 -17.31 -0.40
N ARG A 30 12.30 -17.41 -1.04
CA ARG A 30 13.36 -18.38 -0.72
C ARG A 30 14.57 -17.74 -0.05
N THR A 31 14.58 -16.42 0.04
CA THR A 31 15.57 -15.62 0.75
C THR A 31 14.89 -14.67 1.75
N THR A 32 15.66 -14.16 2.71
CA THR A 32 15.14 -13.19 3.71
C THR A 32 14.57 -11.94 3.05
N VAL A 33 15.23 -11.41 2.01
CA VAL A 33 14.76 -10.20 1.31
C VAL A 33 13.42 -10.46 0.61
N GLU A 34 13.28 -11.59 -0.08
CA GLU A 34 12.01 -11.97 -0.71
C GLU A 34 10.90 -12.18 0.32
N ALA A 35 11.18 -12.91 1.39
CA ALA A 35 10.17 -13.17 2.43
C ALA A 35 9.68 -11.87 3.09
N VAL A 36 10.59 -10.93 3.37
CA VAL A 36 10.22 -9.65 4.01
C VAL A 36 9.49 -8.72 3.04
N GLU A 37 10.03 -8.45 1.86
CA GLU A 37 9.44 -7.47 0.94
C GLU A 37 8.09 -7.96 0.40
N ARG A 38 8.01 -9.22 -0.04
CA ARG A 38 6.75 -9.80 -0.53
C ARG A 38 5.73 -9.93 0.59
N GLY A 39 6.16 -10.30 1.79
CA GLY A 39 5.29 -10.35 2.97
C GLY A 39 4.70 -8.98 3.32
N CYS A 40 5.51 -7.92 3.29
CA CYS A 40 5.04 -6.55 3.50
C CYS A 40 4.04 -6.12 2.43
N SER A 41 4.31 -6.43 1.15
CA SER A 41 3.43 -6.11 0.03
C SER A 41 2.10 -6.85 0.13
N LEU A 42 2.12 -8.16 0.38
CA LEU A 42 0.92 -8.97 0.58
C LEU A 42 0.11 -8.52 1.79
N MET A 43 0.76 -8.10 2.88
CA MET A 43 0.08 -7.54 4.05
C MET A 43 -0.67 -6.25 3.69
N LEU A 44 -0.05 -5.34 2.95
CA LEU A 44 -0.70 -4.10 2.49
C LEU A 44 -1.89 -4.41 1.56
N ARG A 45 -1.69 -5.30 0.59
CA ARG A 45 -2.75 -5.73 -0.34
C ARG A 45 -3.93 -6.37 0.41
N GLY A 46 -3.64 -7.26 1.36
CA GLY A 46 -4.66 -7.89 2.21
C GLY A 46 -5.46 -6.87 3.00
N PHE A 47 -4.78 -5.89 3.63
CA PHE A 47 -5.46 -4.80 4.34
C PHE A 47 -6.43 -4.03 3.43
N VAL A 48 -5.99 -3.64 2.23
CA VAL A 48 -6.84 -2.91 1.26
C VAL A 48 -8.06 -3.73 0.87
N LEU A 49 -7.89 -5.02 0.53
CA LEU A 49 -9.02 -5.88 0.18
C LEU A 49 -10.01 -6.02 1.34
N THR A 50 -9.53 -6.16 2.58
CA THR A 50 -10.40 -6.17 3.77
C THR A 50 -11.15 -4.85 3.96
N GLN A 51 -10.52 -3.70 3.67
CA GLN A 51 -11.25 -2.41 3.72
C GLN A 51 -12.36 -2.33 2.68
N LEU A 52 -12.13 -2.85 1.47
CA LEU A 52 -13.15 -2.89 0.41
C LEU A 52 -14.30 -3.82 0.77
N GLU A 53 -14.00 -4.98 1.35
CA GLU A 53 -15.02 -5.91 1.85
C GLU A 53 -15.89 -5.24 2.92
N MET A 54 -15.28 -4.53 3.87
CA MET A 54 -16.02 -3.76 4.87
C MET A 54 -16.87 -2.64 4.23
N ALA A 55 -16.31 -1.87 3.30
CA ALA A 55 -17.07 -0.83 2.59
C ALA A 55 -18.30 -1.42 1.86
N ARG A 56 -18.11 -2.55 1.17
CA ARG A 56 -19.20 -3.29 0.53
C ARG A 56 -20.26 -3.78 1.52
N SER A 57 -19.83 -4.24 2.70
CA SER A 57 -20.78 -4.67 3.72
C SER A 57 -21.67 -3.54 4.25
N TYR A 58 -21.17 -2.29 4.24
CA TYR A 58 -21.92 -1.12 4.71
C TYR A 58 -22.76 -0.46 3.63
N TRP A 59 -22.24 -0.37 2.40
CA TRP A 59 -22.82 0.47 1.35
C TRP A 59 -23.20 -0.30 0.07
N GLY A 60 -23.01 -1.62 0.04
CA GLY A 60 -23.14 -2.40 -1.19
C GLY A 60 -22.11 -1.92 -2.22
N GLU A 61 -22.53 -1.68 -3.45
CA GLU A 61 -21.65 -1.12 -4.49
C GLU A 61 -21.73 0.42 -4.58
N ASP A 62 -22.49 1.09 -3.70
CA ASP A 62 -22.71 2.54 -3.74
C ASP A 62 -21.62 3.31 -2.97
N PHE A 63 -20.37 3.15 -3.41
CA PHE A 63 -19.25 3.92 -2.90
C PHE A 63 -18.18 4.12 -3.97
N ALA A 64 -17.40 5.19 -3.83
CA ALA A 64 -16.23 5.45 -4.67
C ALA A 64 -14.95 5.21 -3.86
N VAL A 65 -13.96 4.58 -4.49
CA VAL A 65 -12.65 4.37 -3.88
C VAL A 65 -11.69 5.45 -4.36
N PHE A 66 -11.02 6.10 -3.42
CA PHE A 66 -9.92 7.02 -3.69
C PHE A 66 -8.64 6.45 -3.07
N LEU A 67 -7.57 6.36 -3.87
CA LEU A 67 -6.24 5.99 -3.42
C LEU A 67 -5.34 7.22 -3.40
N THR A 68 -4.57 7.39 -2.33
CA THR A 68 -3.62 8.50 -2.17
C THR A 68 -2.41 8.03 -1.35
N GLY A 69 -1.36 8.84 -1.29
CA GLY A 69 -0.09 8.50 -0.64
C GLY A 69 0.91 7.80 -1.56
N GLY A 70 2.18 7.74 -1.13
CA GLY A 70 3.30 7.29 -1.98
C GLY A 70 3.22 5.83 -2.42
N ASP A 71 2.59 4.97 -1.61
CA ASP A 71 2.46 3.53 -1.89
C ASP A 71 1.18 3.17 -2.67
N ALA A 72 0.37 4.16 -3.07
CA ALA A 72 -0.91 3.92 -3.72
C ALA A 72 -0.82 3.11 -5.02
N THR A 73 0.28 3.27 -5.77
CA THR A 73 0.55 2.52 -7.00
C THR A 73 0.82 1.04 -6.75
N LEU A 74 1.24 0.64 -5.55
CA LEU A 74 1.49 -0.77 -5.21
C LEU A 74 0.21 -1.60 -5.12
N VAL A 75 -0.93 -0.93 -4.97
CA VAL A 75 -2.26 -1.54 -4.77
C VAL A 75 -3.27 -1.15 -5.85
N SER A 76 -2.96 -0.22 -6.76
CA SER A 76 -3.90 0.19 -7.81
C SER A 76 -4.32 -0.99 -8.71
N GLU A 77 -3.42 -1.94 -8.96
CA GLU A 77 -3.70 -3.15 -9.75
C GLU A 77 -4.80 -4.04 -9.14
N ILE A 78 -4.94 -4.04 -7.81
CA ILE A 78 -5.93 -4.87 -7.11
C ILE A 78 -7.23 -4.12 -6.81
N VAL A 79 -7.32 -2.84 -7.18
CA VAL A 79 -8.51 -2.00 -7.02
C VAL A 79 -8.77 -1.22 -8.32
N PRO A 80 -9.21 -1.89 -9.39
CA PRO A 80 -9.26 -1.29 -10.73
C PRO A 80 -10.18 -0.06 -10.83
N ASP A 81 -11.24 0.00 -10.02
CA ASP A 81 -12.21 1.11 -10.03
C ASP A 81 -11.80 2.28 -9.15
N ALA A 82 -10.64 2.20 -8.49
CA ALA A 82 -10.16 3.27 -7.63
C ALA A 82 -9.62 4.46 -8.42
N ARG A 83 -9.92 5.65 -7.92
CA ARG A 83 -9.37 6.91 -8.41
C ARG A 83 -8.05 7.20 -7.68
N LEU A 84 -6.94 7.18 -8.41
CA LEU A 84 -5.65 7.60 -7.87
C LEU A 84 -5.61 9.14 -7.80
N VAL A 85 -5.55 9.69 -6.60
CA VAL A 85 -5.52 11.13 -6.35
C VAL A 85 -4.35 11.44 -5.40
N PRO A 86 -3.12 11.65 -5.92
CA PRO A 86 -1.93 11.89 -5.10
C PRO A 86 -2.07 13.11 -4.18
N ASP A 87 -2.73 14.16 -4.67
CA ASP A 87 -2.88 15.44 -3.97
C ASP A 87 -4.20 15.56 -3.18
N LEU A 88 -4.84 14.44 -2.84
CA LEU A 88 -6.15 14.43 -2.17
C LEU A 88 -6.16 15.28 -0.88
N VAL A 89 -5.06 15.24 -0.12
CA VAL A 89 -4.90 16.07 1.09
C VAL A 89 -4.91 17.56 0.77
N PHE A 90 -4.30 17.98 -0.34
CA PHE A 90 -4.25 19.38 -0.74
C PHE A 90 -5.59 19.89 -1.28
N VAL A 91 -6.37 19.03 -1.94
CA VAL A 91 -7.77 19.35 -2.28
C VAL A 91 -8.56 19.66 -1.01
N GLY A 92 -8.40 18.84 0.04
CA GLY A 92 -9.00 19.09 1.35
C GLY A 92 -8.52 20.38 2.00
N LEU A 93 -7.21 20.64 1.95
CA LEU A 93 -6.61 21.85 2.52
C LEU A 93 -7.14 23.13 1.88
N ALA A 94 -7.30 23.16 0.56
CA ALA A 94 -7.84 24.32 -0.15
C ALA A 94 -9.28 24.64 0.26
N MET A 95 -10.09 23.61 0.60
CA MET A 95 -11.44 23.81 1.13
C MET A 95 -11.45 24.28 2.58
N ALA A 96 -10.54 23.77 3.41
CA ALA A 96 -10.44 24.13 4.82
C ALA A 96 -9.83 25.53 5.04
N CYS A 97 -8.93 25.95 4.14
CA CYS A 97 -8.22 27.21 4.19
C CYS A 97 -8.37 27.94 2.84
N PRO A 98 -9.57 28.44 2.51
CA PRO A 98 -9.77 29.16 1.26
C PRO A 98 -8.94 30.44 1.26
N LEU A 99 -8.23 30.70 0.16
CA LEU A 99 -7.53 31.96 -0.03
C LEU A 99 -8.56 33.03 -0.41
N SER A 100 -8.65 34.07 0.43
CA SER A 100 -9.45 35.28 0.22
C SER A 100 -8.72 36.28 -0.67
#